data_AF-A0A561T2R3-F1
#
_entry.id   AF-A0A561T2R3-F1
#
_cell.length_a   1.000
_cell.length_b   1.000
_cell.length_c   1.000
_cell.angle_alpha   90.00
_cell.angle_beta   90.00
_cell.angle_gamma   90.00
#
_symmetry.space_group_name_H-M   'P 1'
#
loop_
_entity.id
_entity.type
_entity.pdbx_description
1 polymer ?
#
loop_
_entity_poly.entity_id
_entity_poly.type
_entity_poly.pdbx_seq_one_letter_code
_entity_poly.pdbx_strand_id
1 'polypeptide(L)'
;MESLVSGLLRGCAAGAAGAGAYLATRYLDDSTGRTTRARGRSDLLVGAAAGLGVGALAGVLRAAGVRPPAAVSGPLLGVAALAASAGPSAVARIVDPRRSADRLAEIIPPLVYGFTTHSTLVSVSRVAEGREAVPPASPAALLRAAALGASSGSRSATGLAAVALTSRPDDTGPVASRLGGRTGSTLSGIAAAGELVADKLPSVPSRLAPLGLIPRAAAGATSAAAVARRDGHDPTLPGLVGAAAAIGTAVLGVRLRAAAQRRFGSDRPGAVAEDVLAAALGWLGARRPTMAAPPETTARPLAR
;
A
#
# COMPACT_ATOMS: atom_id res chain seq x y z
N MET A 1 14.81 -15.88 -24.93
CA MET A 1 14.44 -17.01 -24.06
C MET A 1 15.03 -16.84 -22.66
N GLU A 2 16.33 -16.55 -22.52
CA GLU A 2 17.01 -16.34 -21.22
C GLU A 2 16.39 -15.24 -20.35
N SER A 3 15.90 -14.15 -20.95
CA SER A 3 15.22 -13.06 -20.23
C SER A 3 13.91 -13.51 -19.56
N LEU A 4 13.16 -14.40 -20.22
CA LEU A 4 11.90 -14.95 -19.70
C LEU A 4 12.16 -15.98 -18.60
N VAL A 5 13.18 -16.82 -18.75
CA VAL A 5 13.60 -17.79 -17.72
C VAL A 5 14.08 -17.06 -16.46
N SER A 6 14.90 -16.02 -16.63
CA SER A 6 15.33 -15.16 -15.51
C SER A 6 14.14 -14.45 -14.86
N GLY A 7 13.18 -13.99 -15.66
CA GLY A 7 11.93 -13.42 -15.19
C GLY A 7 11.12 -14.40 -14.34
N LEU A 8 10.95 -15.62 -14.83
CA LEU A 8 10.27 -16.72 -14.15
C LEU A 8 10.87 -17.00 -12.77
N LEU A 9 12.20 -17.17 -12.69
CA LEU A 9 12.90 -17.47 -11.43
C LEU A 9 12.74 -16.34 -10.40
N ARG A 10 12.90 -15.08 -10.83
CA ARG A 10 12.65 -13.91 -9.97
C ARG A 10 11.19 -13.85 -9.51
N GLY A 11 10.26 -14.20 -10.40
CA GLY A 11 8.85 -14.32 -10.12
C GLY A 11 8.55 -15.39 -9.06
N CYS A 12 9.11 -16.58 -9.20
CA CYS A 12 8.96 -17.67 -8.23
C CYS A 12 9.46 -17.25 -6.84
N ALA A 13 10.65 -16.65 -6.75
CA ALA A 13 11.21 -16.16 -5.49
C ALA A 13 10.29 -15.12 -4.82
N ALA A 14 9.75 -14.19 -5.61
CA ALA A 14 8.79 -13.20 -5.13
C ALA A 14 7.47 -13.82 -4.67
N GLY A 15 6.95 -14.80 -5.42
CA GLY A 15 5.73 -15.54 -5.07
C GLY A 15 5.90 -16.35 -3.80
N ALA A 16 7.08 -16.94 -3.56
CA ALA A 16 7.42 -17.65 -2.34
C ALA A 16 7.41 -16.69 -1.12
N ALA A 17 8.03 -15.52 -1.24
CA ALA A 17 8.02 -14.50 -0.19
C ALA A 17 6.59 -14.05 0.14
N GLY A 18 5.76 -13.80 -0.89
CA GLY A 18 4.35 -13.47 -0.72
C GLY A 18 3.55 -14.58 -0.03
N ALA A 19 3.77 -15.84 -0.42
CA ALA A 19 3.10 -17.00 0.18
C ALA A 19 3.49 -17.17 1.67
N GLY A 20 4.76 -16.95 2.02
CA GLY A 20 5.22 -16.94 3.41
C GLY A 20 4.50 -15.87 4.24
N ALA A 21 4.42 -14.63 3.74
CA ALA A 21 3.71 -13.54 4.42
C ALA A 21 2.20 -13.81 4.57
N TYR A 22 1.58 -14.38 3.54
CA TYR A 22 0.19 -14.82 3.57
C TYR A 22 -0.05 -15.85 4.67
N LEU A 23 0.79 -16.88 4.75
CA LEU A 23 0.67 -17.93 5.77
C LEU A 23 0.89 -17.37 7.18
N ALA A 24 1.86 -16.49 7.36
CA ALA A 24 2.10 -15.82 8.64
C ALA A 24 0.87 -15.04 9.12
N THR A 25 0.23 -14.26 8.23
CA THR A 25 -1.00 -13.51 8.60
C THR A 25 -2.17 -14.43 8.94
N ARG A 26 -2.33 -15.55 8.22
CA ARG A 26 -3.35 -16.57 8.52
C ARG A 26 -3.09 -17.25 9.87
N TYR A 27 -1.83 -17.59 10.17
CA TYR A 27 -1.46 -18.20 11.44
C TYR A 27 -1.74 -17.27 12.63
N LEU A 28 -1.39 -15.98 12.49
CA LEU A 28 -1.69 -14.98 13.51
C LEU A 28 -3.21 -14.83 13.74
N ASP A 29 -4.02 -14.85 12.67
CA ASP A 29 -5.48 -14.77 12.79
C ASP A 29 -6.05 -16.01 13.52
N ASP A 30 -5.62 -17.22 13.13
CA ASP A 30 -6.01 -18.47 13.80
C ASP A 30 -5.62 -18.46 15.28
N SER A 31 -4.44 -17.92 15.64
CA SER A 31 -3.98 -17.83 17.04
C SER A 31 -4.85 -16.93 17.92
N THR A 32 -5.62 -16.00 17.33
CA THR A 32 -6.55 -15.14 18.07
C THR A 32 -7.92 -15.79 18.32
N GLY A 33 -8.10 -17.06 17.94
CA GLY A 33 -9.32 -17.83 18.21
C GLY A 33 -10.51 -17.43 17.33
N ARG A 34 -10.31 -16.60 16.29
CA ARG A 34 -11.38 -16.17 15.37
C ARG A 34 -11.79 -17.24 14.35
N THR A 35 -10.95 -18.23 14.10
CA THR A 35 -11.16 -19.24 13.05
C THR A 35 -10.77 -20.64 13.54
N THR A 36 -11.77 -21.53 13.66
CA THR A 36 -11.62 -22.94 14.06
C THR A 36 -11.81 -23.90 12.88
N ARG A 37 -11.21 -23.61 11.72
CA ARG A 37 -11.14 -24.61 10.62
C ARG A 37 -9.79 -25.31 10.66
N ALA A 38 -9.77 -26.57 11.12
CA ALA A 38 -8.66 -27.47 10.89
C ALA A 38 -8.44 -27.61 9.38
N ARG A 39 -7.33 -27.06 8.88
CA ARG A 39 -7.04 -27.00 7.44
C ARG A 39 -6.10 -28.14 7.07
N GLY A 40 -6.43 -28.89 6.03
CA GLY A 40 -5.64 -30.04 5.59
C GLY A 40 -4.28 -29.64 5.00
N ARG A 41 -3.30 -30.54 5.02
CA ARG A 41 -2.00 -30.36 4.33
C ARG A 41 -2.17 -30.02 2.84
N SER A 42 -3.21 -30.54 2.20
CA SER A 42 -3.54 -30.27 0.79
C SER A 42 -3.76 -28.79 0.51
N ASP A 43 -4.49 -28.09 1.38
CA ASP A 43 -4.87 -26.69 1.17
C ASP A 43 -3.67 -25.76 1.28
N LEU A 44 -2.71 -26.11 2.16
CA LEU A 44 -1.46 -25.39 2.30
C LEU A 44 -0.58 -25.55 1.05
N LEU A 45 -0.51 -26.77 0.49
CA LEU A 45 0.25 -27.05 -0.72
C LEU A 45 -0.36 -26.35 -1.94
N VAL A 46 -1.70 -26.39 -2.09
CA VAL A 46 -2.40 -25.68 -3.16
C VAL A 46 -2.17 -24.17 -3.06
N GLY A 47 -2.25 -23.60 -1.85
CA GLY A 47 -1.98 -22.19 -1.62
C GLY A 47 -0.54 -21.79 -1.95
N ALA A 48 0.45 -22.60 -1.55
CA ALA A 48 1.85 -22.36 -1.85
C ALA A 48 2.15 -22.47 -3.35
N ALA A 49 1.61 -23.50 -4.02
CA ALA A 49 1.76 -23.70 -5.46
C ALA A 49 1.13 -22.54 -6.26
N ALA A 50 -0.07 -22.12 -5.88
CA ALA A 50 -0.72 -20.95 -6.47
C ALA A 50 0.11 -19.68 -6.26
N GLY A 51 0.65 -19.47 -5.06
CA GLY A 51 1.52 -18.34 -4.75
C GLY A 51 2.80 -18.30 -5.57
N LEU A 52 3.44 -19.44 -5.79
CA LEU A 52 4.61 -19.57 -6.68
C LEU A 52 4.22 -19.29 -8.14
N GLY A 53 3.15 -19.92 -8.63
CA GLY A 53 2.70 -19.79 -10.01
C GLY A 53 2.31 -18.36 -10.38
N VAL A 54 1.58 -17.66 -9.52
CA VAL A 54 1.22 -16.25 -9.72
C VAL A 54 2.46 -15.35 -9.70
N GLY A 55 3.40 -15.59 -8.78
CA GLY A 55 4.68 -14.88 -8.76
C GLY A 55 5.49 -15.11 -10.04
N ALA A 56 5.60 -16.35 -10.49
CA ALA A 56 6.29 -16.76 -11.70
C ALA A 56 5.73 -16.05 -12.94
N LEU A 57 4.40 -16.03 -13.08
CA LEU A 57 3.70 -15.31 -14.14
C LEU A 57 3.98 -13.81 -14.09
N ALA A 58 3.93 -13.21 -12.90
CA ALA A 58 4.25 -11.79 -12.73
C ALA A 58 5.69 -11.46 -13.15
N GLY A 59 6.64 -12.35 -12.84
CA GLY A 59 8.03 -12.25 -13.26
C GLY A 59 8.22 -12.34 -14.77
N VAL A 60 7.51 -13.25 -15.43
CA VAL A 60 7.49 -13.38 -16.90
C VAL A 60 6.89 -12.13 -17.55
N LEU A 61 5.74 -11.66 -17.07
CA LEU A 61 5.10 -10.44 -17.58
C LEU A 61 6.00 -9.22 -17.45
N ARG A 62 6.70 -9.09 -16.31
CA ARG A 62 7.69 -8.03 -16.11
C ARG A 62 8.89 -8.15 -17.05
N ALA A 63 9.38 -9.37 -17.32
CA ALA A 63 10.44 -9.62 -18.30
C ALA A 63 9.98 -9.30 -19.73
N ALA A 64 8.68 -9.48 -20.03
CA ALA A 64 8.05 -9.07 -21.28
C ALA A 64 7.76 -7.55 -21.37
N GLY A 65 8.13 -6.77 -20.35
CA GLY A 65 8.00 -5.30 -20.35
C GLY A 65 6.76 -4.76 -19.62
N VAL A 66 5.88 -5.62 -19.11
CA VAL A 66 4.67 -5.19 -18.38
C VAL A 66 5.06 -4.75 -16.97
N ARG A 67 5.04 -3.44 -16.72
CA ARG A 67 5.48 -2.82 -15.45
C ARG A 67 4.38 -1.91 -14.89
N PRO A 68 3.26 -2.47 -14.39
CA PRO A 68 2.20 -1.65 -13.82
C PRO A 68 2.67 -1.01 -12.51
N PRO A 69 2.06 0.11 -12.09
CA PRO A 69 2.34 0.72 -10.79
C PRO A 69 2.01 -0.24 -9.63
N ALA A 70 2.67 -0.06 -8.49
CA ALA A 70 2.48 -0.88 -7.29
C ALA A 70 1.03 -0.86 -6.78
N ALA A 71 0.36 0.29 -6.91
CA ALA A 71 -1.06 0.50 -6.58
C ALA A 71 -1.99 -0.54 -7.23
N VAL A 72 -1.64 -0.95 -8.44
CA VAL A 72 -2.44 -1.84 -9.28
C VAL A 72 -1.92 -3.27 -9.13
N SER A 73 -0.60 -3.44 -9.21
CA SER A 73 0.04 -4.76 -9.17
C SER A 73 -0.17 -5.49 -7.84
N GLY A 74 -0.09 -4.79 -6.70
CA GLY A 74 -0.27 -5.41 -5.38
C GLY A 74 -1.63 -6.09 -5.22
N PRO A 75 -2.75 -5.35 -5.29
CA PRO A 75 -4.08 -5.93 -5.21
C PRO A 75 -4.36 -6.99 -6.28
N LEU A 76 -3.93 -6.76 -7.53
CA LEU A 76 -4.13 -7.72 -8.62
C LEU A 76 -3.46 -9.06 -8.34
N LEU A 77 -2.21 -9.06 -7.87
CA LEU A 77 -1.50 -10.30 -7.52
C LEU A 77 -2.19 -11.03 -6.36
N GLY A 78 -2.72 -10.28 -5.38
CA GLY A 78 -3.54 -10.84 -4.31
C GLY A 78 -4.79 -11.55 -4.82
N VAL A 79 -5.56 -10.88 -5.68
CA VAL A 79 -6.76 -11.44 -6.30
C VAL A 79 -6.43 -12.65 -7.19
N ALA A 80 -5.34 -12.58 -7.97
CA ALA A 80 -4.89 -13.68 -8.81
C ALA A 80 -4.52 -14.91 -7.98
N ALA A 81 -3.77 -14.74 -6.88
CA ALA A 81 -3.41 -15.85 -6.00
C ALA A 81 -4.62 -16.44 -5.27
N LEU A 82 -5.59 -15.61 -4.89
CA LEU A 82 -6.85 -16.09 -4.33
C LEU A 82 -7.65 -16.90 -5.36
N ALA A 83 -7.75 -16.40 -6.59
CA ALA A 83 -8.44 -17.10 -7.68
C ALA A 83 -7.76 -18.44 -7.99
N ALA A 84 -6.44 -18.47 -8.02
CA ALA A 84 -5.66 -19.68 -8.31
C ALA A 84 -5.74 -20.73 -7.19
N SER A 85 -5.79 -20.31 -5.91
CA SER A 85 -5.80 -21.23 -4.76
C SER A 85 -7.18 -21.70 -4.35
N ALA A 86 -8.20 -20.84 -4.48
CA ALA A 86 -9.55 -21.09 -3.95
C ALA A 86 -10.67 -20.94 -4.99
N GLY A 87 -10.30 -20.67 -6.25
CA GLY A 87 -11.21 -20.54 -7.38
C GLY A 87 -11.87 -19.16 -7.51
N PRO A 88 -12.49 -18.87 -8.67
CA PRO A 88 -13.20 -17.61 -8.91
C PRO A 88 -14.34 -17.34 -7.93
N SER A 89 -14.97 -18.40 -7.40
CA SER A 89 -16.03 -18.28 -6.40
C SER A 89 -15.54 -17.63 -5.10
N ALA A 90 -14.26 -17.83 -4.73
CA ALA A 90 -13.67 -17.15 -3.57
C ALA A 90 -13.52 -15.64 -3.79
N VAL A 91 -13.16 -15.23 -5.00
CA VAL A 91 -13.10 -13.80 -5.39
C VAL A 91 -14.51 -13.20 -5.42
N ALA A 92 -15.47 -13.89 -6.03
CA ALA A 92 -16.86 -13.45 -6.07
C ALA A 92 -17.45 -13.28 -4.66
N ARG A 93 -17.11 -14.19 -3.74
CA ARG A 93 -17.49 -14.07 -2.33
C ARG A 93 -16.96 -12.79 -1.70
N ILE A 94 -15.72 -12.39 -1.98
CA ILE A 94 -15.14 -11.13 -1.47
C ILE A 94 -15.98 -9.94 -1.97
N VAL A 95 -16.29 -9.89 -3.26
CA VAL A 95 -16.95 -8.74 -3.89
C VAL A 95 -18.47 -8.68 -3.64
N ASP A 96 -19.09 -9.78 -3.19
CA ASP A 96 -20.54 -9.86 -2.95
C ASP A 96 -21.05 -8.76 -1.99
N PRO A 97 -21.91 -7.84 -2.45
CA PRO A 97 -22.42 -6.73 -1.63
C PRO A 97 -23.46 -7.19 -0.59
N ARG A 98 -24.01 -8.40 -0.71
CA ARG A 98 -25.04 -8.93 0.20
C ARG A 98 -24.45 -9.45 1.52
N ARG A 99 -23.13 -9.60 1.60
CA ARG A 99 -22.42 -10.10 2.80
C ARG A 99 -21.90 -8.94 3.66
N SER A 100 -21.75 -9.20 4.96
CA SER A 100 -21.33 -8.22 5.96
C SER A 100 -20.03 -7.48 5.59
N ALA A 101 -19.90 -6.24 6.05
CA ALA A 101 -18.79 -5.36 5.67
C ALA A 101 -17.45 -5.67 6.36
N ASP A 102 -17.45 -6.34 7.51
CA ASP A 102 -16.25 -6.62 8.30
C ASP A 102 -15.64 -7.98 7.92
N ARG A 103 -14.98 -8.01 6.75
CA ARG A 103 -14.40 -9.23 6.15
C ARG A 103 -12.88 -9.17 6.04
N LEU A 104 -12.26 -8.62 7.07
CA LEU A 104 -10.81 -8.39 7.11
C LEU A 104 -10.02 -9.69 6.92
N ALA A 105 -10.44 -10.80 7.51
CA ALA A 105 -9.78 -12.11 7.37
C ALA A 105 -9.83 -12.66 5.92
N GLU A 106 -10.82 -12.26 5.11
CA GLU A 106 -10.91 -12.64 3.70
C GLU A 106 -10.05 -11.73 2.79
N ILE A 107 -9.88 -10.46 3.17
CA ILE A 107 -9.27 -9.41 2.32
C ILE A 107 -7.78 -9.18 2.63
N ILE A 108 -7.40 -9.17 3.91
CA ILE A 108 -6.04 -8.82 4.34
C ILE A 108 -5.01 -9.83 3.82
N PRO A 109 -5.20 -11.15 3.93
CA PRO A 109 -4.18 -12.09 3.48
C PRO A 109 -3.85 -11.97 1.98
N PRO A 110 -4.84 -11.90 1.06
CA PRO A 110 -4.57 -11.63 -0.36
C PRO A 110 -3.82 -10.31 -0.60
N LEU A 111 -4.17 -9.23 0.10
CA LEU A 111 -3.45 -7.95 -0.02
C LEU A 111 -1.99 -8.08 0.42
N VAL A 112 -1.74 -8.75 1.55
CA VAL A 112 -0.39 -8.98 2.08
C VAL A 112 0.44 -9.81 1.11
N TYR A 113 -0.13 -10.90 0.56
CA TYR A 113 0.51 -11.67 -0.50
C TYR A 113 0.92 -10.76 -1.67
N GLY A 114 -0.04 -9.99 -2.19
CA GLY A 114 0.14 -9.21 -3.40
C GLY A 114 1.17 -8.10 -3.29
N PHE A 115 1.11 -7.30 -2.21
CA PHE A 115 2.09 -6.23 -1.95
C PHE A 115 3.49 -6.79 -1.69
N THR A 116 3.60 -7.89 -0.94
CA THR A 116 4.90 -8.53 -0.65
C THR A 116 5.52 -9.10 -1.92
N THR A 117 4.72 -9.78 -2.74
CA THR A 117 5.16 -10.36 -4.02
C THR A 117 5.62 -9.27 -4.96
N HIS A 118 4.83 -8.21 -5.14
CA HIS A 118 5.20 -7.10 -6.00
C HIS A 118 6.51 -6.44 -5.56
N SER A 119 6.63 -6.16 -4.26
CA SER A 119 7.78 -5.51 -3.65
C SER A 119 9.05 -6.35 -3.82
N THR A 120 8.96 -7.64 -3.50
CA THR A 120 10.08 -8.59 -3.66
C THR A 120 10.50 -8.70 -5.12
N LEU A 121 9.53 -8.80 -6.04
CA LEU A 121 9.81 -8.87 -7.47
C LEU A 121 10.52 -7.62 -7.98
N VAL A 122 10.10 -6.43 -7.53
CA VAL A 122 10.77 -5.17 -7.87
C VAL A 122 12.18 -5.15 -7.33
N SER A 123 12.40 -5.50 -6.06
CA SER A 123 13.72 -5.48 -5.42
C SER A 123 14.70 -6.44 -6.07
N VAL A 124 14.32 -7.71 -6.24
CA VAL A 124 15.19 -8.73 -6.87
C VAL A 124 15.49 -8.36 -8.33
N SER A 125 14.51 -7.81 -9.07
CA SER A 125 14.74 -7.37 -10.45
C SER A 125 15.72 -6.20 -10.53
N ARG A 126 15.70 -5.25 -9.58
CA ARG A 126 16.66 -4.12 -9.58
C ARG A 126 18.09 -4.59 -9.37
N VAL A 127 18.29 -5.49 -8.41
CA VAL A 127 19.60 -6.08 -8.11
C VAL A 127 20.13 -6.83 -9.34
N ALA A 128 19.28 -7.66 -9.96
CA ALA A 128 19.66 -8.42 -11.15
C ALA A 128 19.95 -7.54 -12.39
N GLU A 129 19.31 -6.37 -12.49
CA GLU A 129 19.56 -5.38 -13.55
C GLU A 129 20.81 -4.52 -13.28
N GLY A 130 21.56 -4.77 -12.19
CA GLY A 130 22.76 -4.01 -11.85
C GLY A 130 22.50 -2.54 -11.57
N ARG A 131 21.25 -2.17 -11.22
CA ARG A 131 20.92 -0.78 -10.90
C ARG A 131 21.58 -0.38 -9.59
N GLU A 132 22.10 0.85 -9.54
CA GLU A 132 22.72 1.41 -8.34
C GLU A 132 21.82 1.20 -7.11
N ALA A 133 22.46 0.81 -6.01
CA ALA A 133 21.80 0.63 -4.74
C ALA A 133 21.27 1.98 -4.24
N VAL A 134 19.96 2.17 -4.30
CA VAL A 134 19.29 3.32 -3.69
C VAL A 134 19.37 3.14 -2.17
N PRO A 135 19.73 4.18 -1.40
CA PRO A 135 19.88 4.06 0.04
C PRO A 135 18.58 3.55 0.70
N PRO A 136 18.69 2.68 1.71
CA PRO A 136 17.53 2.17 2.43
C PRO A 136 16.79 3.30 3.13
N ALA A 137 15.48 3.14 3.30
CA ALA A 137 14.65 4.14 3.98
C ALA A 137 15.12 4.39 5.42
N SER A 138 15.34 5.66 5.76
CA SER A 138 15.63 6.08 7.13
C SER A 138 14.43 5.85 8.06
N PRO A 139 14.62 5.77 9.40
CA PRO A 139 13.51 5.67 10.35
C PRO A 139 12.49 6.80 10.19
N ALA A 140 12.95 8.03 9.91
CA ALA A 140 12.08 9.16 9.62
C ALA A 140 11.24 8.96 8.36
N ALA A 141 11.82 8.36 7.30
CA ALA A 141 11.07 8.02 6.09
C ALA A 141 10.00 6.95 6.36
N LEU A 142 10.27 5.97 7.24
CA LEU A 142 9.29 4.96 7.65
C LEU A 142 8.15 5.57 8.49
N LEU A 143 8.45 6.51 9.39
CA LEU A 143 7.42 7.24 10.14
C LEU A 143 6.53 8.07 9.22
N ARG A 144 7.12 8.75 8.24
CA ARG A 144 6.37 9.51 7.22
C ARG A 144 5.53 8.59 6.33
N ALA A 145 6.06 7.43 5.98
CA ALA A 145 5.31 6.39 5.27
C ALA A 145 4.10 5.90 6.07
N ALA A 146 4.27 5.66 7.38
CA ALA A 146 3.17 5.29 8.27
C ALA A 146 2.12 6.40 8.37
N ALA A 147 2.53 7.67 8.46
CA ALA A 147 1.63 8.82 8.47
C ALA A 147 0.82 8.96 7.17
N LEU A 148 1.48 8.82 6.01
CA LEU A 148 0.81 8.82 4.70
C LEU A 148 -0.17 7.65 4.56
N GLY A 149 0.25 6.46 4.99
CA GLY A 149 -0.60 5.29 5.07
C GLY A 149 -1.82 5.53 5.94
N ALA A 150 -1.64 6.02 7.16
CA ALA A 150 -2.74 6.32 8.08
C ALA A 150 -3.71 7.39 7.54
N SER A 151 -3.17 8.42 6.87
CA SER A 151 -3.96 9.41 6.13
C SER A 151 -4.83 8.75 5.06
N SER A 152 -4.22 7.92 4.19
CA SER A 152 -4.93 7.15 3.16
C SER A 152 -5.91 6.11 3.73
N GLY A 153 -5.63 5.54 4.90
CA GLY A 153 -6.52 4.61 5.60
C GLY A 153 -7.80 5.27 6.09
N SER A 154 -7.70 6.54 6.52
CA SER A 154 -8.85 7.34 6.94
C SER A 154 -9.68 7.75 5.71
N ARG A 155 -9.02 8.33 4.69
CA ARG A 155 -9.60 8.65 3.38
C ARG A 155 -8.61 8.35 2.26
N SER A 156 -9.04 7.59 1.27
CA SER A 156 -8.18 6.98 0.24
C SER A 156 -7.35 8.04 -0.50
N ALA A 157 -7.95 9.17 -0.86
CA ALA A 157 -7.35 10.23 -1.65
C ALA A 157 -6.47 11.19 -0.84
N THR A 158 -6.63 11.32 0.48
CA THR A 158 -5.95 12.36 1.27
C THR A 158 -4.43 12.22 1.24
N GLY A 159 -3.91 10.99 1.35
CA GLY A 159 -2.47 10.74 1.24
C GLY A 159 -1.90 11.11 -0.14
N LEU A 160 -2.63 10.82 -1.23
CA LEU A 160 -2.21 11.17 -2.59
C LEU A 160 -2.33 12.67 -2.88
N ALA A 161 -3.36 13.33 -2.36
CA ALA A 161 -3.51 14.78 -2.44
C ALA A 161 -2.36 15.50 -1.71
N ALA A 162 -1.94 15.01 -0.55
CA ALA A 162 -0.78 15.56 0.15
C ALA A 162 0.52 15.42 -0.66
N VAL A 163 0.71 14.30 -1.38
CA VAL A 163 1.83 14.15 -2.32
C VAL A 163 1.73 15.14 -3.47
N ALA A 164 0.55 15.30 -4.07
CA ALA A 164 0.35 16.26 -5.16
C ALA A 164 0.69 17.70 -4.75
N LEU A 165 0.22 18.13 -3.57
CA LEU A 165 0.44 19.48 -3.04
C LEU A 165 1.89 19.77 -2.63
N THR A 166 2.70 18.74 -2.38
CA THR A 166 4.09 18.90 -1.90
C THR A 166 5.14 18.53 -2.94
N SER A 167 4.71 18.00 -4.08
CA SER A 167 5.58 17.56 -5.17
C SER A 167 5.59 18.56 -6.33
N ARG A 168 6.62 18.46 -7.17
CA ARG A 168 6.84 19.32 -8.34
C ARG A 168 7.08 18.46 -9.59
N PRO A 169 6.88 19.00 -10.80
CA PRO A 169 7.04 18.24 -12.05
C PRO A 169 8.45 17.70 -12.27
N ASP A 170 9.47 18.34 -11.69
CA ASP A 170 10.88 17.98 -11.75
C ASP A 170 11.31 16.98 -10.66
N ASP A 171 10.41 16.59 -9.76
CA ASP A 171 10.72 15.63 -8.70
C ASP A 171 11.03 14.23 -9.26
N THR A 172 11.84 13.48 -8.50
CA THR A 172 12.24 12.13 -8.88
C THR A 172 11.10 11.12 -8.74
N GLY A 173 10.96 10.29 -9.78
CA GLY A 173 9.99 9.19 -9.82
C GLY A 173 8.63 9.58 -10.43
N PRO A 174 7.97 8.65 -11.13
CA PRO A 174 6.84 8.95 -12.01
C PRO A 174 5.56 9.37 -11.29
N VAL A 175 5.41 9.04 -10.01
CA VAL A 175 4.21 9.39 -9.24
C VAL A 175 4.32 10.83 -8.73
N ALA A 176 5.43 11.19 -8.08
CA ALA A 176 5.64 12.53 -7.54
C ALA A 176 5.64 13.58 -8.66
N SER A 177 6.38 13.35 -9.76
CA SER A 177 6.43 14.28 -10.89
C SER A 177 5.08 14.49 -11.58
N ARG A 178 4.32 13.42 -11.81
CA ARG A 178 2.99 13.52 -12.43
C ARG A 178 1.98 14.21 -11.54
N LEU A 179 1.97 13.92 -10.24
CA LEU A 179 1.05 14.52 -9.28
C LEU A 179 1.39 15.99 -8.99
N GLY A 180 2.68 16.35 -9.00
CA GLY A 180 3.15 17.73 -8.84
C GLY A 180 2.93 18.63 -10.06
N GLY A 181 2.49 18.07 -11.20
CA GLY A 181 2.05 18.83 -12.37
C GLY A 181 0.67 19.45 -12.17
N ARG A 182 0.36 20.52 -12.94
CA ARG A 182 -0.95 21.21 -12.89
C ARG A 182 -2.10 20.23 -13.02
N THR A 183 -2.08 19.36 -14.02
CA THR A 183 -3.11 18.34 -14.25
C THR A 183 -3.20 17.34 -13.10
N GLY A 184 -2.06 16.86 -12.59
CA GLY A 184 -2.04 15.89 -11.49
C GLY A 184 -2.56 16.46 -10.18
N SER A 185 -2.22 17.72 -9.88
CA SER A 185 -2.72 18.44 -8.71
C SER A 185 -4.22 18.71 -8.81
N THR A 186 -4.71 19.17 -9.97
CA THR A 186 -6.14 19.36 -10.20
C THR A 186 -6.93 18.05 -10.09
N LEU A 187 -6.46 16.98 -10.74
CA LEU A 187 -7.13 15.67 -10.66
C LEU A 187 -7.12 15.10 -9.24
N SER A 188 -6.04 15.28 -8.49
CA SER A 188 -5.95 14.85 -7.08
C SER A 188 -6.91 15.65 -6.20
N GLY A 189 -7.04 16.96 -6.44
CA GLY A 189 -8.02 17.81 -5.77
C GLY A 189 -9.47 17.39 -6.08
N ILE A 190 -9.77 17.12 -7.35
CA ILE A 190 -11.09 16.61 -7.77
C ILE A 190 -11.37 15.24 -7.15
N ALA A 191 -10.40 14.33 -7.12
CA ALA A 191 -10.57 13.01 -6.52
C ALA A 191 -10.83 13.11 -5.00
N ALA A 192 -10.09 13.97 -4.30
CA ALA A 192 -10.29 14.21 -2.87
C ALA A 192 -11.65 14.86 -2.58
N ALA A 193 -12.07 15.85 -3.37
CA ALA A 193 -13.40 16.46 -3.28
C ALA A 193 -14.51 15.44 -3.61
N GLY A 194 -14.29 14.61 -4.64
CA GLY A 194 -15.19 13.55 -5.04
C GLY A 194 -15.37 12.50 -3.94
N GLU A 195 -14.30 12.14 -3.21
CA GLU A 195 -14.39 11.23 -2.06
C GLU A 195 -15.13 11.88 -0.87
N LEU A 196 -15.03 13.20 -0.68
CA LEU A 196 -15.82 13.95 0.32
C LEU A 196 -17.31 13.98 0.00
N VAL A 197 -17.66 14.15 -1.28
CA VAL A 197 -19.05 14.12 -1.77
C VAL A 197 -19.60 12.70 -1.74
N ALA A 198 -18.80 11.72 -2.21
CA ALA A 198 -19.17 10.32 -2.20
C ALA A 198 -19.53 9.87 -0.78
N ASP A 199 -18.71 10.22 0.22
CA ASP A 199 -18.91 9.91 1.65
C ASP A 199 -20.26 10.39 2.25
N LYS A 200 -21.00 11.27 1.56
CA LYS A 200 -22.34 11.73 1.98
C LYS A 200 -23.49 10.98 1.30
N LEU A 201 -23.21 10.11 0.34
CA LEU A 201 -24.23 9.37 -0.39
C LEU A 201 -24.71 8.15 0.42
N PRO A 202 -26.02 7.83 0.43
CA PRO A 202 -26.58 6.68 1.15
C PRO A 202 -26.04 5.29 0.73
N SER A 203 -25.35 5.22 -0.42
CA SER A 203 -24.95 3.99 -1.11
C SER A 203 -23.44 3.68 -1.03
N VAL A 204 -22.67 4.38 -0.19
CA VAL A 204 -21.22 4.17 -0.11
C VAL A 204 -20.87 2.82 0.52
N PRO A 205 -20.04 1.98 -0.12
CA PRO A 205 -19.55 0.75 0.47
C PRO A 205 -18.77 1.03 1.76
N SER A 206 -18.97 0.20 2.78
CA SER A 206 -18.24 0.32 4.04
C SER A 206 -16.72 0.40 3.85
N ARG A 207 -16.05 1.19 4.69
CA ARG A 207 -14.57 1.34 4.73
C ARG A 207 -13.81 0.02 4.91
N LEU A 208 -14.43 -1.01 5.48
CA LEU A 208 -13.85 -2.36 5.63
C LEU A 208 -14.25 -3.32 4.52
N ALA A 209 -15.24 -2.97 3.71
CA ALA A 209 -15.60 -3.76 2.55
C ALA A 209 -14.43 -3.75 1.55
N PRO A 210 -14.32 -4.76 0.68
CA PRO A 210 -13.18 -4.86 -0.24
C PRO A 210 -13.06 -3.64 -1.16
N LEU A 211 -14.19 -3.12 -1.65
CA LEU A 211 -14.24 -1.90 -2.46
C LEU A 211 -13.80 -0.65 -1.68
N GLY A 212 -13.84 -0.66 -0.34
CA GLY A 212 -13.33 0.41 0.51
C GLY A 212 -11.87 0.22 0.93
N LEU A 213 -11.47 -1.01 1.28
CA LEU A 213 -10.15 -1.29 1.87
C LEU A 213 -9.03 -1.37 0.83
N ILE A 214 -9.30 -1.96 -0.34
CA ILE A 214 -8.29 -2.14 -1.39
C ILE A 214 -7.76 -0.78 -1.90
N PRO A 215 -8.61 0.20 -2.26
CA PRO A 215 -8.13 1.51 -2.70
C PRO A 215 -7.31 2.24 -1.64
N ARG A 216 -7.70 2.14 -0.36
CA ARG A 216 -6.96 2.75 0.77
C ARG A 216 -5.56 2.16 0.92
N ALA A 217 -5.45 0.83 0.90
CA ALA A 217 -4.16 0.15 0.97
C ALA A 217 -3.26 0.51 -0.23
N ALA A 218 -3.84 0.54 -1.44
CA ALA A 218 -3.12 0.94 -2.66
C ALA A 218 -2.67 2.40 -2.62
N ALA A 219 -3.52 3.32 -2.16
CA ALA A 219 -3.19 4.74 -2.03
C ALA A 219 -2.14 5.00 -0.94
N GLY A 220 -2.23 4.31 0.20
CA GLY A 220 -1.24 4.37 1.27
C GLY A 220 0.13 3.87 0.81
N ALA A 221 0.16 2.75 0.09
CA ALA A 221 1.39 2.23 -0.50
C ALA A 221 2.01 3.20 -1.51
N THR A 222 1.16 3.78 -2.37
CA THR A 222 1.59 4.64 -3.47
C THR A 222 2.10 5.98 -2.98
N SER A 223 1.39 6.62 -2.06
CA SER A 223 1.78 7.90 -1.47
C SER A 223 3.10 7.78 -0.70
N ALA A 224 3.23 6.75 0.15
CA ALA A 224 4.46 6.49 0.91
C ALA A 224 5.66 6.17 0.00
N ALA A 225 5.47 5.30 -1.00
CA ALA A 225 6.49 4.99 -1.98
C ALA A 225 6.91 6.24 -2.78
N ALA A 226 5.95 7.06 -3.22
CA ALA A 226 6.24 8.27 -4.01
C ALA A 226 7.12 9.25 -3.23
N VAL A 227 6.79 9.51 -1.96
CA VAL A 227 7.57 10.41 -1.10
C VAL A 227 8.97 9.84 -0.82
N ALA A 228 9.09 8.54 -0.55
CA ALA A 228 10.40 7.92 -0.36
C ALA A 228 11.29 8.04 -1.60
N ARG A 229 10.74 7.80 -2.81
CA ARG A 229 11.50 7.99 -4.07
C ARG A 229 11.90 9.44 -4.27
N ARG A 230 10.96 10.36 -4.05
CA ARG A 230 11.19 11.81 -4.16
C ARG A 230 12.35 12.24 -3.29
N ASP A 231 12.41 11.70 -2.07
CA ASP A 231 13.44 12.00 -1.09
C ASP A 231 14.70 11.11 -1.26
N GLY A 232 14.85 10.40 -2.38
CA GLY A 232 16.06 9.65 -2.75
C GLY A 232 16.24 8.28 -2.09
N HIS A 233 15.22 7.74 -1.42
CA HIS A 233 15.29 6.45 -0.71
C HIS A 233 14.64 5.31 -1.52
N ASP A 234 14.99 4.06 -1.17
CA ASP A 234 14.30 2.90 -1.74
C ASP A 234 12.81 2.88 -1.31
N PRO A 235 11.85 2.90 -2.25
CA PRO A 235 10.43 3.01 -1.92
C PRO A 235 9.78 1.73 -1.42
N THR A 236 10.48 0.60 -1.46
CA THR A 236 9.88 -0.71 -1.25
C THR A 236 9.32 -0.86 0.16
N LEU A 237 10.14 -0.65 1.20
CA LEU A 237 9.70 -0.73 2.59
C LEU A 237 8.69 0.39 2.96
N PRO A 238 8.92 1.68 2.59
CA PRO A 238 7.92 2.74 2.76
C PRO A 238 6.55 2.39 2.17
N GLY A 239 6.50 1.83 0.97
CA GLY A 239 5.25 1.40 0.36
C GLY A 239 4.52 0.30 1.16
N LEU A 240 5.25 -0.69 1.67
CA LEU A 240 4.67 -1.74 2.52
C LEU A 240 4.16 -1.17 3.86
N VAL A 241 4.93 -0.28 4.49
CA VAL A 241 4.53 0.41 5.72
C VAL A 241 3.29 1.27 5.49
N GLY A 242 3.23 2.00 4.37
CA GLY A 242 2.07 2.80 4.00
C GLY A 242 0.81 1.95 3.78
N ALA A 243 0.93 0.80 3.12
CA ALA A 243 -0.18 -0.13 2.93
C ALA A 243 -0.69 -0.68 4.28
N ALA A 244 0.23 -1.12 5.15
CA ALA A 244 -0.09 -1.68 6.45
C ALA A 244 -0.75 -0.63 7.37
N ALA A 245 -0.20 0.59 7.42
CA ALA A 245 -0.77 1.68 8.20
C ALA A 245 -2.16 2.11 7.67
N ALA A 246 -2.38 2.06 6.36
CA ALA A 246 -3.69 2.33 5.77
C ALA A 246 -4.74 1.29 6.19
N ILE A 247 -4.40 0.00 6.13
CA ILE A 247 -5.28 -1.08 6.59
C ILE A 247 -5.56 -0.93 8.09
N GLY A 248 -4.51 -0.74 8.91
CA GLY A 248 -4.65 -0.59 10.36
C GLY A 248 -5.53 0.60 10.74
N THR A 249 -5.36 1.73 10.05
CA THR A 249 -6.14 2.95 10.33
C THR A 249 -7.59 2.82 9.88
N ALA A 250 -7.86 2.15 8.75
CA ALA A 250 -9.22 1.86 8.30
C ALA A 250 -9.98 1.00 9.34
N VAL A 251 -9.31 0.02 9.94
CA VAL A 251 -9.85 -0.82 11.03
C VAL A 251 -10.07 -0.02 12.31
N LEU A 252 -9.07 0.77 12.70
CA LEU A 252 -9.12 1.57 13.92
C LEU A 252 -10.24 2.62 13.86
N GLY A 253 -10.41 3.29 12.72
CA GLY A 253 -11.48 4.28 12.50
C GLY A 253 -12.87 3.72 12.75
N VAL A 254 -13.12 2.45 12.40
CA VAL A 254 -14.41 1.79 12.73
C VAL A 254 -14.63 1.69 14.22
N ARG A 255 -13.61 1.28 14.95
CA ARG A 255 -13.69 1.05 16.40
C ARG A 255 -13.81 2.37 17.15
N LEU A 256 -13.06 3.38 16.73
CA LEU A 256 -13.10 4.72 17.31
C LEU A 256 -14.46 5.38 17.11
N ARG A 257 -15.04 5.33 15.90
CA ARG A 257 -16.39 5.85 15.65
C ARG A 257 -17.46 5.14 16.46
N ALA A 258 -17.39 3.81 16.56
CA ALA A 258 -18.31 3.05 17.40
C ALA A 258 -18.18 3.42 18.89
N ALA A 259 -16.96 3.68 19.38
CA ALA A 259 -16.72 4.15 20.74
C ALA A 259 -17.22 5.58 20.96
N ALA A 260 -17.01 6.48 20.00
CA ALA A 260 -17.49 7.86 20.04
C ALA A 260 -19.02 7.93 20.07
N GLN A 261 -19.70 7.15 19.24
CA GLN A 261 -21.17 7.04 19.24
C GLN A 261 -21.69 6.57 20.61
N ARG A 262 -21.04 5.58 21.23
CA ARG A 262 -21.41 5.10 22.58
C ARG A 262 -21.16 6.14 23.69
N ARG A 263 -20.09 6.93 23.57
CA ARG A 263 -19.68 7.89 24.61
C ARG A 263 -20.39 9.23 24.52
N PHE A 264 -20.60 9.74 23.32
CA PHE A 264 -21.08 11.10 23.06
C PHE A 264 -22.48 11.14 22.42
N GLY A 265 -23.08 9.99 22.12
CA GLY A 265 -24.40 9.90 21.48
C GLY A 265 -24.43 10.36 20.00
N SER A 266 -23.30 10.82 19.46
CA SER A 266 -23.16 11.28 18.08
C SER A 266 -21.77 10.98 17.50
N ASP A 267 -21.74 10.54 16.24
CA ASP A 267 -20.51 10.26 15.48
C ASP A 267 -19.86 11.52 14.88
N ARG A 268 -20.59 12.64 14.83
CA ARG A 268 -20.12 13.89 14.20
C ARG A 268 -18.78 14.41 14.75
N PRO A 269 -18.56 14.53 16.08
CA PRO A 269 -17.27 15.01 16.60
C PRO A 269 -16.13 14.03 16.29
N GLY A 270 -16.39 12.72 16.31
CA GLY A 270 -15.40 11.71 15.92
C GLY A 270 -15.01 11.82 14.46
N ALA A 271 -15.98 12.05 13.58
CA ALA A 271 -15.73 12.20 12.15
C ALA A 271 -14.88 13.44 11.82
N VAL A 272 -15.15 14.59 12.46
CA VAL A 272 -14.36 15.80 12.26
C VAL A 272 -12.92 15.63 12.77
N ALA A 273 -12.76 15.06 13.96
CA ALA A 273 -11.43 14.79 14.52
C ALA A 273 -10.61 13.85 13.62
N GLU A 274 -11.24 12.82 13.05
CA GLU A 274 -10.62 11.90 12.11
C GLU A 274 -10.19 12.60 10.81
N ASP A 275 -11.04 13.47 10.23
CA ASP A 275 -10.71 14.22 9.01
C ASP A 275 -9.53 15.19 9.24
N VAL A 276 -9.50 15.89 10.38
CA VAL A 276 -8.38 16.77 10.77
C VAL A 276 -7.09 15.97 10.95
N LEU A 277 -7.15 14.86 11.67
CA LEU A 277 -5.99 14.00 11.89
C LEU A 277 -5.47 13.41 10.58
N ALA A 278 -6.36 12.98 9.68
CA ALA A 278 -5.99 12.45 8.37
C ALA A 278 -5.28 13.50 7.52
N ALA A 279 -5.78 14.74 7.49
CA ALA A 279 -5.14 15.84 6.79
C ALA A 279 -3.77 16.19 7.39
N ALA A 280 -3.68 16.28 8.72
CA ALA A 280 -2.44 16.54 9.43
C ALA A 280 -1.38 15.47 9.16
N LEU A 281 -1.74 14.18 9.28
CA LEU A 281 -0.83 13.07 8.98
C LEU A 281 -0.39 13.06 7.51
N GLY A 282 -1.31 13.33 6.58
CA GLY A 282 -1.00 13.44 5.15
C GLY A 282 0.03 14.55 4.88
N TRP A 283 -0.23 15.75 5.40
CA TRP A 283 0.69 16.88 5.29
C TRP A 283 2.04 16.58 5.95
N LEU A 284 2.04 16.11 7.19
CA LEU A 284 3.26 15.82 7.94
C LEU A 284 4.10 14.73 7.28
N GLY A 285 3.47 13.71 6.69
CA GLY A 285 4.16 12.66 5.96
C GLY A 285 4.71 13.13 4.61
N ALA A 286 3.97 13.98 3.89
CA ALA A 286 4.35 14.46 2.57
C ALA A 286 5.30 15.65 2.57
N ARG A 287 5.34 16.47 3.65
CA ARG A 287 6.14 17.69 3.71
C ARG A 287 7.62 17.42 3.47
N ARG A 288 8.29 18.34 2.78
CA ARG A 288 9.73 18.27 2.56
C ARG A 288 10.46 18.52 3.90
N PRO A 289 11.55 17.79 4.19
CA PRO A 289 12.42 18.16 5.30
C PRO A 289 12.93 19.59 5.08
N THR A 290 12.91 20.42 6.12
CA THR A 290 13.61 21.71 6.09
C THR A 290 15.08 21.40 5.87
N MET A 291 15.68 21.94 4.80
CA MET A 291 17.14 21.83 4.59
C MET A 291 17.82 22.36 5.85
N ALA A 292 18.55 21.49 6.55
CA ALA A 292 19.60 21.98 7.42
C ALA A 292 20.58 22.75 6.52
N ALA A 293 20.93 23.98 6.91
CA ALA A 293 21.89 24.78 6.18
C ALA A 293 23.16 23.94 5.94
N PRO A 294 23.76 23.99 4.73
CA PRO A 294 25.03 23.32 4.50
C PRO A 294 26.04 23.79 5.55
N PRO A 295 26.87 22.89 6.11
CA PRO A 295 27.91 23.30 7.05
C PRO A 295 28.78 24.35 6.35
N GLU A 296 28.94 25.52 6.98
CA GLU A 296 29.90 26.52 6.55
C GLU A 296 31.25 25.81 6.39
N THR A 297 31.67 25.61 5.16
CA THR A 297 33.05 25.25 4.86
C THR A 297 33.84 26.52 5.12
N THR A 298 34.22 26.74 6.38
CA THR A 298 35.31 27.65 6.74
C THR A 298 36.60 27.06 6.21
N ALA A 299 36.80 27.15 4.89
CA ALA A 299 38.12 27.11 4.30
C ALA A 299 38.85 28.37 4.77
N ARG A 300 39.52 28.29 5.92
CA ARG A 300 40.57 29.25 6.26
C ARG A 300 41.66 29.10 5.20
N PRO A 301 41.99 30.13 4.41
CA PRO A 301 43.20 30.08 3.62
C PRO A 301 44.37 30.03 4.61
N LEU A 302 45.21 28.99 4.50
CA LEU A 302 46.52 28.98 5.13
C LEU A 302 47.31 30.13 4.51
N ALA A 303 47.48 31.20 5.28
CA ALA A 303 48.39 32.28 4.95
C ALA A 303 49.80 31.68 4.81
N ARG A 304 50.47 32.05 3.71
CA ARG A 304 51.86 31.71 3.41
C ARG A 304 52.81 32.42 4.35
#